data_AF-A0A925TXQ2-F1
#
_entry.id   AF-A0A925TXQ2-F1
#
_cell.length_a   1.000
_cell.length_b   1.000
_cell.length_c   1.000
_cell.angle_alpha   90.00
_cell.angle_beta   90.00
_cell.angle_gamma   90.00
#
_symmetry.space_group_name_H-M   'P 1'
#
loop_
_entity.id
_entity.type
_entity.pdbx_description
1 polymer ?
#
loop_
_entity_poly.entity_id
_entity_poly.type
_entity_poly.pdbx_seq_one_letter_code
_entity_poly.pdbx_strand_id
1 'polypeptide(L)'
;MSRERSFEETILNAKQLVQSYISGVFKVMIILAAMNYLVLLAFGLKHAIFFAIVAAALNILPYLGPLIGALLAAFYALVTKDNTLTPVFIYLALQGVQLIEGNFLTPKIVGSKVDINPLIAILAIFIGNLIWGIAGMVLIIPTVAILKLIFSQINELEPYAFLIGTVSTGDDAESKFIDKKVTQFKKLVPYKKTRRDPRFQKI
;
A
#
# COMPACT_ATOMS: atom_id res chain seq x y z
N MET A 1 12.14 -21.55 -24.96
CA MET A 1 12.72 -20.22 -25.28
C MET A 1 11.85 -19.01 -24.91
N SER A 2 10.67 -18.75 -25.50
CA SER A 2 9.90 -17.52 -25.13
C SER A 2 9.25 -17.57 -23.73
N ARG A 3 8.79 -18.74 -23.29
CA ARG A 3 8.22 -18.93 -21.94
C ARG A 3 9.26 -18.89 -20.81
N GLU A 4 10.48 -19.37 -21.05
CA GLU A 4 11.56 -19.34 -20.05
C GLU A 4 12.03 -17.92 -19.75
N ARG A 5 12.19 -17.07 -20.78
CA ARG A 5 12.55 -15.65 -20.58
C ARG A 5 11.49 -14.88 -19.79
N SER A 6 10.21 -15.13 -20.07
CA SER A 6 9.10 -14.52 -19.32
C SER A 6 9.08 -14.93 -17.84
N PHE A 7 9.49 -16.17 -17.54
CA PHE A 7 9.56 -16.67 -16.17
C PHE A 7 10.73 -16.05 -15.40
N GLU A 8 11.92 -15.97 -16.03
CA GLU A 8 13.09 -15.30 -15.45
C GLU A 8 12.82 -13.81 -15.17
N GLU A 9 12.19 -13.10 -16.11
CA GLU A 9 11.78 -11.71 -15.92
C GLU A 9 10.82 -11.54 -14.73
N THR A 10 9.86 -12.46 -14.57
CA THR A 10 8.89 -12.42 -13.46
C THR A 10 9.57 -12.59 -12.10
N ILE A 11 10.53 -13.53 -12.00
CA ILE A 11 11.29 -13.76 -10.76
C ILE A 11 12.16 -12.55 -10.42
N LEU A 12 12.85 -11.98 -11.41
CA LEU A 12 13.69 -10.80 -11.21
C LEU A 12 12.86 -9.60 -10.74
N ASN A 13 11.68 -9.39 -11.34
CA ASN A 13 10.74 -8.34 -10.94
C ASN A 13 10.21 -8.55 -9.52
N ALA A 14 9.85 -9.78 -9.14
CA ALA A 14 9.39 -10.11 -7.80
C ALA A 14 10.49 -9.85 -6.75
N LYS A 15 11.73 -10.28 -7.03
CA LYS A 15 12.88 -10.02 -6.15
C LYS A 15 13.10 -8.51 -5.95
N GLN A 16 13.10 -7.74 -7.04
CA GLN A 16 13.30 -6.30 -6.98
C GLN A 16 12.17 -5.61 -6.19
N LEU A 17 10.93 -6.06 -6.34
CA LEU A 17 9.77 -5.56 -5.59
C LEU A 17 9.92 -5.80 -4.08
N VAL A 18 10.26 -7.02 -3.67
CA VAL A 18 10.47 -7.35 -2.25
C VAL A 18 11.65 -6.56 -1.67
N GLN A 19 12.78 -6.50 -2.39
CA GLN A 19 13.96 -5.77 -1.92
C GLN A 19 13.69 -4.27 -1.78
N SER A 20 12.99 -3.66 -2.76
CA SER A 20 12.59 -2.26 -2.70
C SER A 20 11.62 -1.99 -1.56
N TYR A 21 10.65 -2.88 -1.33
CA TYR A 21 9.70 -2.78 -0.24
C TYR A 21 10.39 -2.82 1.12
N ILE A 22 11.22 -3.84 1.38
CA ILE A 22 11.89 -4.03 2.68
C ILE A 22 12.85 -2.88 2.99
N SER A 23 13.67 -2.48 1.99
CA SER A 23 14.56 -1.33 2.18
C SER A 23 13.79 -0.01 2.34
N GLY A 24 12.64 0.13 1.70
CA GLY A 24 11.73 1.27 1.86
C GLY A 24 11.15 1.34 3.27
N VAL A 25 10.58 0.24 3.77
CA VAL A 25 10.05 0.13 5.14
C VAL A 25 11.12 0.49 6.16
N PHE A 26 12.34 -0.03 6.02
CA PHE A 26 13.43 0.30 6.92
C PHE A 26 13.76 1.81 6.95
N LYS A 27 13.80 2.47 5.80
CA LYS A 27 13.98 3.93 5.70
C LYS A 27 12.83 4.69 6.35
N VAL A 28 11.59 4.26 6.11
CA VAL A 28 10.40 4.85 6.74
C VAL A 28 10.51 4.77 8.26
N MET A 29 10.90 3.61 8.81
CA MET A 29 11.06 3.43 10.26
C MET A 29 12.09 4.38 10.87
N ILE A 30 13.24 4.58 10.20
CA ILE A 30 14.27 5.52 10.68
C ILE A 30 13.74 6.96 10.70
N ILE A 31 13.09 7.39 9.61
CA ILE A 31 12.53 8.75 9.50
C ILE A 31 11.41 8.93 10.52
N LEU A 32 10.56 7.92 10.70
CA LEU A 32 9.48 7.94 11.67
C LEU A 32 10.00 8.04 13.11
N ALA A 33 11.06 7.31 13.45
CA ALA A 33 11.73 7.44 14.76
C ALA A 33 12.25 8.87 14.97
N ALA A 34 12.88 9.48 13.95
CA ALA A 34 13.36 10.85 14.03
C ALA A 34 12.21 11.86 14.19
N MET A 35 11.12 11.72 13.43
CA MET A 35 9.95 12.59 13.53
C MET A 35 9.28 12.49 14.91
N ASN A 36 9.05 11.27 15.40
CA ASN A 36 8.48 11.05 16.73
C ASN A 36 9.39 11.60 17.82
N TYR A 37 10.71 11.45 17.68
CA TYR A 37 11.68 12.01 18.62
C TYR A 37 11.59 13.54 18.66
N LEU A 38 11.56 14.22 17.50
CA LEU A 38 11.43 15.67 17.43
C LEU A 38 10.14 16.17 18.07
N VAL A 39 9.01 15.49 17.83
CA VAL A 39 7.74 15.82 18.47
C VAL A 39 7.86 15.68 19.99
N LEU A 40 8.31 14.54 20.50
CA LEU A 40 8.41 14.31 21.94
C LEU A 40 9.43 15.23 22.62
N LEU A 41 10.51 15.58 21.91
CA LEU A 41 11.51 16.54 22.35
C LEU A 41 10.92 17.96 22.46
N ALA A 42 10.07 18.37 21.51
CA ALA A 42 9.39 19.66 21.55
C ALA A 42 8.47 19.81 22.77
N PHE A 43 7.88 18.70 23.25
CA PHE A 43 7.13 18.66 24.51
C PHE A 43 8.02 18.49 25.76
N GLY A 44 9.34 18.41 25.58
CA GLY A 44 10.33 18.30 26.66
C GLY A 44 10.25 16.98 27.43
N LEU A 45 9.94 15.86 26.76
CA LEU A 45 9.92 14.55 27.42
C LEU A 45 11.35 14.05 27.67
N LYS A 46 11.70 13.80 28.93
CA LYS A 46 13.04 13.32 29.35
C LYS A 46 13.50 12.07 28.60
N HIS A 47 12.58 11.13 28.34
CA HIS A 47 12.86 9.87 27.66
C HIS A 47 12.31 9.83 26.22
N ALA A 48 12.26 10.99 25.55
CA ALA A 48 11.73 11.13 24.19
C ALA A 48 12.31 10.11 23.20
N ILE A 49 13.63 9.88 23.22
CA ILE A 49 14.30 8.95 22.30
C ILE A 49 13.84 7.51 22.48
N PHE A 50 13.62 7.07 23.73
CA PHE A 50 13.15 5.73 24.03
C PHE A 50 11.75 5.51 23.45
N PHE A 51 10.81 6.41 23.74
CA PHE A 51 9.44 6.31 23.23
C PHE A 51 9.36 6.45 21.71
N ALA A 52 10.21 7.28 21.11
CA ALA A 52 10.28 7.44 19.66
C ALA A 52 10.73 6.15 18.95
N ILE A 53 11.78 5.49 19.47
CA ILE A 53 12.27 4.22 18.93
C ILE A 53 11.23 3.12 19.15
N VAL A 54 10.61 3.04 20.34
CA VAL A 54 9.55 2.05 20.64
C VAL A 54 8.35 2.26 19.71
N ALA A 55 7.88 3.50 19.53
CA ALA A 55 6.77 3.80 18.63
C ALA A 55 7.09 3.44 17.18
N ALA A 56 8.30 3.75 16.70
CA ALA A 56 8.74 3.38 15.35
C ALA A 56 8.89 1.87 15.19
N ALA A 57 9.41 1.15 16.19
CA ALA A 57 9.53 -0.31 16.18
C ALA A 57 8.15 -0.99 16.19
N LEU A 58 7.21 -0.46 16.97
CA LEU A 58 5.82 -0.95 16.98
C LEU A 58 5.13 -0.73 15.65
N ASN A 59 5.53 0.27 14.85
CA ASN A 59 4.97 0.54 13.52
C ASN A 59 5.13 -0.61 12.51
N ILE A 60 5.92 -1.65 12.85
CA ILE A 60 5.91 -2.90 12.08
C ILE A 60 4.52 -3.54 12.06
N LEU A 61 3.73 -3.37 13.13
CA LEU A 61 2.33 -3.81 13.20
C LEU A 61 1.44 -2.69 12.64
N PRO A 62 0.92 -2.83 11.41
CA PRO A 62 0.14 -1.76 10.81
C PRO A 62 -1.11 -1.47 11.63
N TYR A 63 -1.50 -0.19 11.71
CA TYR A 63 -2.63 0.35 12.49
C TYR A 63 -2.49 0.24 14.01
N LEU A 64 -2.11 -0.92 14.55
CA LEU A 64 -1.96 -1.14 15.99
C LEU A 64 -0.69 -0.49 16.54
N GLY A 65 0.41 -0.58 15.81
CA GLY A 65 1.71 -0.06 16.21
C GLY A 65 1.70 1.43 16.53
N PRO A 66 1.26 2.29 15.61
CA PRO A 66 1.11 3.72 15.85
C PRO A 66 0.22 4.05 17.04
N LEU A 67 -0.91 3.35 17.18
CA LEU A 67 -1.86 3.56 18.26
C LEU A 67 -1.23 3.24 19.62
N ILE A 68 -0.62 2.06 19.76
CA ILE A 68 0.02 1.63 21.00
C ILE A 68 1.24 2.51 21.31
N GLY A 69 2.08 2.81 20.32
CA GLY A 69 3.25 3.67 20.48
C GLY A 69 2.89 5.08 20.95
N ALA A 70 1.87 5.69 20.35
CA ALA A 70 1.38 7.00 20.74
C ALA A 70 0.76 6.99 22.15
N LEU A 71 -0.03 5.95 22.47
CA LEU A 71 -0.60 5.78 23.81
C LEU A 71 0.50 5.63 24.86
N LEU A 72 1.52 4.80 24.64
CA LEU A 72 2.62 4.61 25.59
C LEU A 72 3.33 5.94 25.90
N ALA A 73 3.62 6.74 24.88
CA ALA A 73 4.23 8.06 25.07
C ALA A 73 3.30 9.04 25.81
N ALA A 74 2.00 9.04 25.49
CA ALA A 74 1.00 9.86 26.15
C ALA A 74 0.80 9.47 27.62
N PHE A 75 0.70 8.17 27.93
CA PHE A 75 0.62 7.66 29.29
C PHE A 75 1.84 8.04 30.11
N TYR A 76 3.05 7.93 29.55
CA TYR A 76 4.25 8.38 30.22
C TYR A 76 4.22 9.89 30.52
N ALA A 77 3.74 10.71 29.56
CA ALA A 77 3.55 12.13 29.79
C ALA A 77 2.52 12.42 30.89
N LEU A 78 1.46 11.63 30.99
CA LEU A 78 0.42 11.79 32.01
C LEU A 78 0.97 11.64 33.43
N VAL A 79 1.93 10.74 33.61
CA VAL A 79 2.55 10.48 34.93
C VAL A 79 3.70 11.45 35.24
N THR A 80 4.32 12.06 34.22
CA THR A 80 5.56 12.84 34.39
C THR A 80 5.43 14.34 34.15
N LYS A 81 4.31 14.80 33.59
CA LYS A 81 4.04 16.22 33.32
C LYS A 81 2.94 16.72 34.24
N ASP A 82 3.12 17.93 34.74
CA ASP A 82 2.16 18.56 35.67
C ASP A 82 0.85 18.98 34.98
N ASN A 83 0.88 19.17 33.65
CA ASN A 83 -0.28 19.61 32.87
C ASN A 83 -1.06 18.42 32.30
N THR A 84 -2.32 18.27 32.71
CA THR A 84 -3.24 17.20 32.30
C THR A 84 -3.57 17.19 30.80
N LEU A 85 -3.40 18.32 30.08
CA LEU A 85 -3.64 18.41 28.64
C LEU A 85 -2.42 18.00 27.79
N THR A 86 -1.21 18.01 28.36
CA THR A 86 0.02 17.64 27.63
C THR A 86 -0.03 16.24 27.00
N PRO A 87 -0.53 15.19 27.68
CA PRO A 87 -0.69 13.85 27.09
C PRO A 87 -1.58 13.84 25.85
N VAL A 88 -2.67 14.60 25.87
CA VAL A 88 -3.62 14.70 24.75
C VAL A 88 -2.94 15.35 23.56
N PHE A 89 -2.21 16.45 23.76
CA PHE A 89 -1.47 17.11 22.69
C PHE A 89 -0.35 16.24 22.12
N ILE A 90 0.36 15.48 22.96
CA ILE A 90 1.38 14.53 22.49
C ILE A 90 0.73 13.44 21.63
N TYR A 91 -0.37 12.84 22.10
CA TYR A 91 -1.10 11.84 21.33
C TYR A 91 -1.51 12.40 19.97
N LEU A 92 -2.15 13.57 19.94
CA LEU A 92 -2.58 14.21 18.68
C LEU A 92 -1.40 14.57 17.77
N ALA A 93 -0.28 15.04 18.31
CA ALA A 93 0.91 15.35 17.53
C ALA A 93 1.52 14.09 16.89
N LEU A 94 1.57 12.98 17.63
CA LEU A 94 2.02 11.69 17.09
C LEU A 94 1.04 11.12 16.06
N GLN A 95 -0.27 11.33 16.22
CA GLN A 95 -1.24 11.03 15.15
C GLN A 95 -1.03 11.90 13.92
N GLY A 96 -0.66 13.17 14.09
CA GLY A 96 -0.25 14.04 12.99
C GLY A 96 0.96 13.50 12.22
N VAL A 97 1.98 13.00 12.94
CA VAL A 97 3.12 12.30 12.31
C VAL A 97 2.64 11.06 11.56
N GLN A 98 1.72 10.28 12.12
CA GLN A 98 1.16 9.09 11.47
C GLN A 98 0.43 9.42 10.17
N LEU A 99 -0.30 10.54 10.13
CA LEU A 99 -0.93 11.02 8.91
C LEU A 99 0.10 11.39 7.84
N ILE A 100 1.19 12.06 8.23
CA ILE A 100 2.28 12.40 7.30
C ILE A 100 2.96 11.12 6.79
N GLU A 101 3.20 10.17 7.67
CA GLU A 101 3.82 8.88 7.34
C GLU A 101 2.98 8.13 6.29
N GLY A 102 1.70 7.89 6.58
CA GLY A 102 0.82 7.11 5.70
C GLY A 102 0.48 7.79 4.38
N ASN A 103 0.36 9.12 4.35
CA ASN A 103 -0.08 9.84 3.14
C ASN A 103 1.07 10.37 2.28
N PHE A 104 2.26 10.59 2.85
CA PHE A 104 3.38 11.18 2.12
C PHE A 104 4.64 10.32 2.15
N LEU A 105 5.05 9.86 3.35
CA LEU A 105 6.33 9.19 3.52
C LEU A 105 6.36 7.82 2.86
N THR A 106 5.38 6.97 3.21
CA THR A 106 5.28 5.61 2.68
C THR A 106 5.07 5.59 1.16
N PRO A 107 4.14 6.36 0.57
CA PRO A 107 3.99 6.42 -0.90
C PRO A 107 5.26 6.88 -1.62
N LYS A 108 6.00 7.85 -1.05
CA LYS A 108 7.21 8.41 -1.67
C LYS A 108 8.42 7.48 -1.57
N ILE A 109 8.53 6.69 -0.50
CA ILE A 109 9.69 5.83 -0.23
C ILE A 109 9.47 4.40 -0.70
N VAL A 110 8.33 3.81 -0.35
CA VAL A 110 7.99 2.42 -0.66
C VAL A 110 7.40 2.31 -2.07
N GLY A 111 6.81 3.40 -2.57
CA GLY A 111 6.33 3.54 -3.94
C GLY A 111 4.85 3.21 -4.09
N SER A 112 4.14 4.00 -4.92
CA SER A 112 2.69 3.91 -5.18
C SER A 112 2.24 2.70 -6.00
N LYS A 113 3.07 1.66 -6.18
CA LYS A 113 2.76 0.54 -7.08
C LYS A 113 1.98 -0.60 -6.42
N VAL A 114 1.83 -0.57 -5.09
CA VAL A 114 1.06 -1.57 -4.36
C VAL A 114 -0.38 -1.09 -4.26
N ASP A 115 -1.08 -1.22 -5.38
CA ASP A 115 -2.50 -0.88 -5.49
C ASP A 115 -3.34 -2.02 -4.90
N ILE A 116 -3.55 -1.99 -3.58
CA ILE A 116 -4.35 -2.98 -2.84
C ILE A 116 -5.47 -2.26 -2.11
N ASN A 117 -6.68 -2.81 -2.16
CA ASN A 117 -7.81 -2.33 -1.38
C ASN A 117 -7.46 -2.31 0.12
N PRO A 118 -7.67 -1.20 0.85
CA PRO A 118 -7.38 -1.11 2.29
C PRO A 118 -7.99 -2.24 3.13
N LEU A 119 -9.21 -2.70 2.79
CA LEU A 119 -9.85 -3.82 3.48
C LEU A 119 -9.05 -5.12 3.29
N ILE A 120 -8.62 -5.38 2.05
CA ILE A 120 -7.83 -6.57 1.72
C ILE A 120 -6.45 -6.49 2.37
N ALA A 121 -5.83 -5.31 2.44
CA ALA A 121 -4.57 -5.11 3.15
C ALA A 121 -4.70 -5.47 4.64
N ILE A 122 -5.75 -5.00 5.32
CA ILE A 122 -6.01 -5.34 6.73
C ILE A 122 -6.18 -6.85 6.91
N LEU A 123 -7.03 -7.50 6.09
CA LEU A 123 -7.24 -8.95 6.17
C LEU A 123 -5.96 -9.73 5.90
N ALA A 124 -5.19 -9.30 4.91
CA ALA A 124 -3.90 -9.87 4.58
C ALA A 124 -2.93 -9.78 5.77
N ILE A 125 -2.86 -8.64 6.46
CA ILE A 125 -2.02 -8.48 7.67
C ILE A 125 -2.39 -9.50 8.74
N PHE A 126 -3.67 -9.73 9.00
CA PHE A 126 -4.11 -10.78 9.94
C PHE A 126 -3.66 -12.17 9.50
N ILE A 127 -3.83 -12.50 8.21
CA ILE A 127 -3.39 -13.79 7.66
C ILE A 127 -1.87 -13.94 7.75
N GLY A 128 -1.11 -12.91 7.39
CA GLY A 128 0.35 -12.89 7.49
C GLY A 128 0.83 -13.12 8.92
N ASN A 129 0.15 -12.50 9.90
CA ASN A 129 0.41 -12.74 11.31
C ASN A 129 0.18 -14.20 11.72
N LEU A 130 -0.89 -14.82 11.24
CA LEU A 130 -1.18 -16.22 11.55
C LEU A 130 -0.16 -17.19 10.92
N ILE A 131 0.36 -16.86 9.74
CA ILE A 131 1.33 -17.72 9.04
C ILE A 131 2.72 -17.63 9.67
N TRP A 132 3.23 -16.42 9.89
CA TRP A 132 4.63 -16.21 10.30
C TRP A 132 4.83 -15.07 11.30
N GLY A 133 3.78 -14.66 12.00
CA GLY A 133 3.82 -13.58 12.98
C GLY A 133 4.19 -12.23 12.36
N ILE A 134 5.04 -11.49 13.07
CA ILE A 134 5.47 -10.14 12.68
C ILE A 134 6.14 -10.12 11.31
N ALA A 135 6.98 -11.11 11.00
CA ALA A 135 7.63 -11.21 9.69
C ALA A 135 6.60 -11.38 8.56
N GLY A 136 5.55 -12.15 8.81
CA GLY A 136 4.45 -12.34 7.87
C GLY A 136 3.64 -11.06 7.64
N MET A 137 3.39 -10.25 8.67
CA MET A 137 2.71 -8.95 8.52
C MET A 137 3.46 -7.99 7.58
N VAL A 138 4.80 -7.97 7.64
CA VAL A 138 5.61 -7.13 6.76
C VAL A 138 5.59 -7.65 5.33
N LEU A 139 5.78 -8.96 5.15
CA LEU A 139 5.89 -9.55 3.82
C LEU A 139 4.55 -9.73 3.10
N ILE A 140 3.42 -9.69 3.80
CA ILE A 140 2.14 -9.98 3.15
C ILE A 140 1.76 -8.95 2.08
N ILE A 141 2.11 -7.68 2.26
CA ILE A 141 1.79 -6.61 1.31
C ILE A 141 2.42 -6.87 -0.06
N PRO A 142 3.75 -7.08 -0.19
CA PRO A 142 4.34 -7.46 -1.47
C PRO A 142 3.86 -8.82 -1.97
N THR A 143 3.56 -9.79 -1.10
CA THR A 143 3.00 -11.08 -1.50
C THR A 143 1.62 -10.94 -2.16
N VAL A 144 0.71 -10.16 -1.57
CA VAL A 144 -0.62 -9.90 -2.14
C VAL A 144 -0.52 -9.11 -3.45
N ALA A 145 0.43 -8.19 -3.56
CA ALA A 145 0.70 -7.47 -4.80
C ALA A 145 1.12 -8.43 -5.93
N ILE A 146 2.02 -9.38 -5.65
CA ILE A 146 2.43 -10.42 -6.59
C ILE A 146 1.25 -11.32 -6.95
N LEU A 147 0.42 -11.71 -5.96
CA LEU A 147 -0.76 -12.53 -6.19
C LEU A 147 -1.77 -11.85 -7.13
N LYS A 148 -2.05 -10.56 -6.90
CA LYS A 148 -2.87 -9.72 -7.78
C LYS A 148 -2.31 -9.72 -9.21
N LEU A 149 -0.99 -9.54 -9.36
CA LEU A 149 -0.34 -9.55 -10.67
C LEU A 149 -0.52 -10.88 -11.40
N ILE A 150 -0.38 -12.01 -10.71
CA ILE A 150 -0.60 -13.35 -11.29
C ILE A 150 -2.07 -13.52 -11.71
N PHE A 151 -3.03 -13.17 -10.84
CA PHE A 151 -4.45 -13.30 -11.14
C PHE A 151 -4.89 -12.45 -12.33
N SER A 152 -4.28 -11.28 -12.52
CA SER A 152 -4.54 -10.41 -13.67
C SER A 152 -4.11 -11.00 -15.03
N GLN A 153 -3.23 -12.01 -15.04
CA GLN A 153 -2.79 -12.67 -16.28
C GLN A 153 -3.69 -13.83 -16.71
N ILE A 154 -4.58 -14.29 -15.83
CA ILE A 154 -5.45 -15.44 -16.08
C ILE A 154 -6.90 -14.94 -16.17
N ASN A 155 -7.52 -15.08 -17.35
CA ASN A 155 -8.86 -14.52 -17.62
C ASN A 155 -9.95 -14.99 -16.63
N GLU A 156 -9.81 -16.20 -16.09
CA GLU A 156 -10.76 -16.77 -15.11
C GLU A 156 -10.59 -16.18 -13.71
N LEU A 157 -9.38 -15.69 -13.38
CA LEU A 157 -9.03 -15.16 -12.06
C LEU A 157 -9.05 -13.62 -12.00
N GLU A 158 -9.25 -12.97 -13.15
CA GLU A 158 -9.35 -11.52 -13.28
C GLU A 158 -10.35 -10.86 -12.30
N PRO A 159 -11.55 -11.43 -12.03
CA PRO A 159 -12.47 -10.86 -11.04
C PRO A 159 -11.87 -10.80 -9.63
N TYR A 160 -11.04 -11.77 -9.25
CA TYR A 160 -10.36 -11.76 -7.94
C TYR A 160 -9.25 -10.72 -7.89
N ALA A 161 -8.50 -10.54 -9.00
CA ALA A 161 -7.51 -9.47 -9.10
C ALA A 161 -8.15 -8.08 -8.94
N PHE A 162 -9.35 -7.89 -9.50
CA PHE A 162 -10.13 -6.66 -9.36
C PHE A 162 -10.54 -6.41 -7.90
N LEU A 163 -11.00 -7.43 -7.17
CA LEU A 163 -11.37 -7.31 -5.74
C LEU A 163 -10.18 -6.99 -4.83
N ILE A 164 -8.99 -7.50 -5.18
CA ILE A 164 -7.75 -7.24 -4.43
C ILE A 164 -7.24 -5.82 -4.69
N GLY A 165 -7.40 -5.31 -5.92
CA GLY A 165 -6.96 -3.97 -6.32
C GLY A 165 -7.85 -2.82 -5.85
N THR A 166 -7.41 -1.59 -6.07
CA THR A 166 -8.33 -0.44 -6.02
C THR A 166 -8.89 -0.15 -7.41
N VAL A 167 -10.01 0.57 -7.46
CA VAL A 167 -10.76 0.83 -8.71
C VAL A 167 -9.94 1.64 -9.72
N SER A 168 -8.87 2.33 -9.29
CA SER A 168 -7.99 3.11 -10.17
C SER A 168 -7.16 2.26 -11.14
N THR A 169 -7.08 0.94 -10.96
CA THR A 169 -6.50 -0.01 -11.93
C THR A 169 -7.57 -0.77 -12.73
N GLY A 170 -8.86 -0.50 -12.46
CA GLY A 170 -9.97 -0.94 -13.31
C GLY A 170 -9.72 -0.54 -14.76
N ASP A 171 -9.18 0.64 -15.01
CA ASP A 171 -8.94 1.15 -16.37
C ASP A 171 -7.96 0.31 -17.21
N ASP A 172 -7.07 -0.51 -16.63
CA ASP A 172 -6.10 -1.32 -17.38
C ASP A 172 -6.60 -2.74 -17.65
N ALA A 173 -7.25 -3.34 -16.64
CA ALA A 173 -7.83 -4.68 -16.71
C ALA A 173 -9.20 -4.65 -17.40
N GLU A 174 -10.08 -3.72 -17.02
CA GLU A 174 -11.37 -3.47 -17.68
C GLU A 174 -11.15 -3.04 -19.14
N SER A 175 -10.16 -2.19 -19.44
CA SER A 175 -9.76 -1.89 -20.83
C SER A 175 -9.38 -3.14 -21.60
N LYS A 176 -8.51 -4.00 -21.05
CA LYS A 176 -8.10 -5.23 -21.72
C LYS A 176 -9.26 -6.22 -21.86
N PHE A 177 -10.13 -6.34 -20.87
CA PHE A 177 -11.31 -7.21 -20.90
C PHE A 177 -12.36 -6.71 -21.89
N ILE A 178 -12.66 -5.41 -21.89
CA ILE A 178 -13.57 -4.76 -22.84
C ILE A 178 -12.97 -4.86 -24.25
N ASP A 179 -11.70 -4.55 -24.46
CA ASP A 179 -11.06 -4.63 -25.77
C ASP A 179 -11.03 -6.06 -26.31
N LYS A 180 -10.79 -7.05 -25.43
CA LYS A 180 -10.87 -8.46 -25.77
C LYS A 180 -12.29 -8.89 -26.18
N LYS A 181 -13.32 -8.48 -25.42
CA LYS A 181 -14.73 -8.75 -25.78
C LYS A 181 -15.14 -8.01 -27.06
N VAL A 182 -14.76 -6.75 -27.23
CA VAL A 182 -15.03 -5.94 -28.43
C VAL A 182 -14.37 -6.57 -29.65
N THR A 183 -13.14 -7.06 -29.53
CA THR A 183 -12.43 -7.78 -30.61
C THR A 183 -13.13 -9.08 -30.96
N GLN A 184 -13.61 -9.83 -29.98
CA GLN A 184 -14.38 -11.06 -30.21
C GLN A 184 -15.74 -10.76 -30.86
N PHE A 185 -16.41 -9.69 -30.45
CA PHE A 185 -17.70 -9.27 -31.02
C PHE A 185 -17.56 -8.74 -32.45
N LYS A 186 -16.50 -7.99 -32.75
CA LYS A 186 -16.16 -7.55 -34.11
C LYS A 186 -15.91 -8.71 -35.08
N LYS A 187 -15.48 -9.88 -34.59
CA LYS A 187 -15.35 -11.09 -35.43
C LYS A 187 -16.70 -11.73 -35.77
N LEU A 188 -17.72 -11.52 -34.93
CA LEU A 188 -19.06 -12.08 -35.11
C LEU A 188 -19.99 -11.17 -35.91
N VAL A 189 -19.70 -9.87 -35.97
CA VAL A 189 -20.47 -8.89 -36.75
C VAL A 189 -19.69 -8.52 -38.01
N PRO A 190 -20.09 -8.99 -39.21
CA PRO A 190 -19.45 -8.58 -40.45
C PRO A 190 -19.69 -7.09 -40.66
N TYR A 191 -18.63 -6.29 -40.56
CA TYR A 191 -18.68 -4.85 -40.77
C TYR A 191 -18.99 -4.54 -42.24
N LYS A 192 -20.28 -4.36 -42.54
CA LYS A 192 -20.72 -3.89 -43.86
C LYS A 192 -20.43 -2.39 -43.94
N LYS A 193 -19.32 -2.02 -44.58
CA LYS A 193 -18.93 -0.63 -44.83
C LYS A 193 -20.02 0.04 -45.68
N THR A 194 -20.94 0.75 -45.04
CA THR A 194 -21.95 1.53 -45.76
C THR A 194 -21.23 2.61 -46.56
N ARG A 195 -21.29 2.52 -47.91
CA ARG A 195 -20.80 3.57 -48.81
C ARG A 195 -21.42 4.90 -48.37
N ARG A 196 -20.59 5.87 -47.99
CA ARG A 196 -21.06 7.25 -47.79
C ARG A 196 -21.65 7.74 -49.11
N ASP A 197 -22.94 8.06 -49.12
CA ASP A 197 -23.61 8.69 -50.24
C ASP A 197 -23.05 10.12 -50.40
N PRO A 198 -22.51 10.49 -51.58
CA PRO A 198 -21.93 11.81 -51.82
C PRO A 198 -22.93 12.98 -51.68
N ARG A 199 -24.23 12.72 -51.50
CA ARG A 199 -25.25 13.75 -51.32
C ARG A 199 -25.22 14.47 -49.96
N PHE A 200 -24.46 13.99 -48.98
CA PHE A 200 -24.39 14.59 -47.64
C PHE A 200 -23.14 15.44 -47.38
N GLN A 201 -22.43 15.87 -48.44
CA GLN A 201 -21.16 16.60 -48.31
C GLN A 201 -21.27 18.11 -48.57
N LYS A 202 -22.48 18.66 -48.65
CA LYS A 202 -22.72 20.10 -48.83
C LYS A 202 -23.83 20.59 -47.90
N ILE A 203 -23.48 20.85 -46.63
CA ILE A 203 -24.10 21.87 -45.78
C ILE A 203 -22.98 22.46 -44.94
#